data_AF-A0A1V6EAU9-F1
#
_entry.id   AF-A0A1V6EAU9-F1
#
_cell.length_a   1.000
_cell.length_b   1.000
_cell.length_c   1.000
_cell.angle_alpha   90.00
_cell.angle_beta   90.00
_cell.angle_gamma   90.00
#
_symmetry.space_group_name_H-M   'P 1'
#
loop_
_entity.id
_entity.type
_entity.pdbx_description
1 polymer ?
#
loop_
_entity_poly.entity_id
_entity_poly.type
_entity_poly.pdbx_seq_one_letter_code
_entity_poly.pdbx_strand_id
1 'polypeptide(L)'
;MEFDPESVKALDPFGELVDEFLDFVAERLNVGITQEELKIASEMEDRIDDYKRRLKKLARQRLDRGANVRAELLYIDLIRHVEKIGDCAYAIAEELRNLIPDSTSRDQTYRDQDTKTQST
;
A
#
# COMPACT_ATOMS: atom_id res chain seq x y z
N MET A 1 30.29 -0.47 11.33
CA MET A 1 28.88 -0.18 11.66
C MET A 1 28.16 -1.44 11.30
N GLU A 2 27.53 -2.09 12.27
CA GLU A 2 26.93 -3.40 12.07
C GLU A 2 25.51 -3.36 12.65
N PHE A 3 24.55 -3.74 11.83
CA PHE A 3 23.18 -3.93 12.28
C PHE A 3 23.11 -5.25 13.05
N ASP A 4 22.23 -5.30 14.04
CA ASP A 4 21.87 -6.55 14.69
C ASP A 4 21.24 -7.51 13.64
N PRO A 5 21.78 -8.73 13.43
CA PRO A 5 21.32 -9.63 12.37
C PRO A 5 19.85 -10.02 12.49
N GLU A 6 19.35 -10.18 13.71
CA GLU A 6 17.93 -10.47 13.97
C GLU A 6 17.04 -9.29 13.57
N SER A 7 17.53 -8.06 13.75
CA SER A 7 16.84 -6.85 13.31
C SER A 7 16.77 -6.77 11.79
N VAL A 8 17.84 -7.11 11.08
CA VAL A 8 17.83 -7.18 9.61
C VAL A 8 16.85 -8.26 9.14
N LYS A 9 16.89 -9.45 9.73
CA LYS A 9 15.97 -10.55 9.41
C LYS A 9 14.50 -10.21 9.69
N ALA A 10 14.23 -9.36 10.69
CA ALA A 10 12.87 -8.89 10.97
C ALA A 10 12.31 -7.97 9.87
N LEU A 11 13.14 -7.48 8.94
CA LEU A 11 12.70 -6.74 7.76
C LEU A 11 12.21 -7.65 6.64
N ASP A 12 12.59 -8.92 6.59
CA ASP A 12 12.19 -9.84 5.52
C ASP A 12 10.67 -9.85 5.29
N PRO A 13 9.80 -10.10 6.29
CA PRO A 13 8.35 -10.09 6.08
C PRO A 13 7.79 -8.69 5.77
N PHE A 14 8.52 -7.62 6.13
CA PHE A 14 8.11 -6.25 5.82
C PHE A 14 8.44 -5.90 4.37
N GLY A 15 9.60 -6.33 3.88
CA GLY A 15 9.99 -6.21 2.48
C GLY A 15 9.11 -7.05 1.57
N GLU A 16 8.84 -8.32 1.93
CA GLU A 16 7.94 -9.21 1.19
C GLU A 16 6.54 -8.61 1.02
N LEU A 17 6.00 -7.97 2.06
CA LEU A 17 4.69 -7.32 1.98
C LEU A 17 4.67 -6.12 1.01
N VAL A 18 5.73 -5.31 1.02
CA VAL A 18 5.84 -4.17 0.09
C VAL A 18 6.03 -4.67 -1.34
N ASP A 19 6.81 -5.73 -1.54
CA ASP A 19 7.01 -6.37 -2.85
C ASP A 19 5.68 -6.92 -3.40
N GLU A 20 4.93 -7.64 -2.56
CA GLU A 20 3.57 -8.12 -2.89
C GLU A 20 2.64 -6.96 -3.30
N PHE A 21 2.75 -5.81 -2.62
CA PHE A 21 1.94 -4.65 -2.96
C PHE A 21 2.36 -4.00 -4.29
N LEU A 22 3.66 -3.92 -4.56
CA LEU A 22 4.16 -3.44 -5.85
C LEU A 22 3.72 -4.33 -7.01
N ASP A 23 3.79 -5.65 -6.83
CA ASP A 23 3.31 -6.63 -7.82
C ASP A 23 1.81 -6.47 -8.06
N PHE A 24 1.02 -6.36 -6.99
CA PHE A 24 -0.42 -6.11 -7.08
C PHE A 24 -0.75 -4.86 -7.90
N VAL A 25 -0.05 -3.74 -7.66
CA VAL A 25 -0.26 -2.51 -8.43
C VAL A 25 0.21 -2.67 -9.88
N ALA A 26 1.34 -3.34 -10.10
CA ALA A 26 1.91 -3.57 -11.43
C ALA A 26 0.96 -4.36 -12.34
N GLU A 27 0.31 -5.40 -11.82
CA GLU A 27 -0.69 -6.20 -12.53
C GLU A 27 -1.91 -5.37 -12.96
N ARG A 28 -2.18 -4.26 -12.26
CA ARG A 28 -3.34 -3.40 -12.47
C ARG A 28 -3.07 -2.16 -13.32
N LEU A 29 -1.82 -1.88 -13.69
CA LEU A 29 -1.45 -0.67 -14.43
C LEU A 29 -2.22 -0.50 -15.76
N ASN A 30 -2.52 -1.59 -16.47
CA ASN A 30 -3.16 -1.53 -17.79
C ASN A 30 -4.68 -1.69 -17.74
N VAL A 31 -5.21 -2.26 -16.66
CA VAL A 31 -6.62 -2.63 -16.53
C VAL A 31 -7.35 -1.79 -15.50
N GLY A 32 -6.62 -1.09 -14.63
CA GLY A 32 -7.07 -0.31 -13.47
C GLY A 32 -7.51 -1.18 -12.28
N ILE A 33 -8.12 -0.54 -11.28
CA ILE A 33 -8.48 -1.16 -9.98
C ILE A 33 -9.99 -1.04 -9.69
N THR A 34 -10.62 -2.13 -9.23
CA THR A 34 -12.01 -2.09 -8.75
C THR A 34 -12.14 -1.53 -7.33
N GLN A 35 -13.36 -1.30 -6.84
CA GLN A 35 -13.56 -0.82 -5.47
C GLN A 35 -13.11 -1.84 -4.42
N GLU A 36 -13.36 -3.11 -4.70
CA GLU A 36 -12.98 -4.24 -3.86
C GLU A 36 -11.46 -4.38 -3.84
N GLU A 37 -10.80 -4.22 -4.99
CA GLU A 37 -9.34 -4.23 -5.11
C GLU A 37 -8.70 -3.02 -4.43
N LEU A 38 -9.32 -1.84 -4.47
CA LEU A 38 -8.86 -0.69 -3.69
C LEU A 38 -8.96 -0.95 -2.18
N LYS A 39 -9.97 -1.69 -1.73
CA LYS A 39 -10.05 -2.13 -0.32
C LYS A 39 -8.89 -3.06 0.04
N ILE A 40 -8.50 -3.97 -0.86
CA ILE A 40 -7.31 -4.82 -0.68
C ILE A 40 -6.05 -3.94 -0.57
N ALA A 41 -5.87 -2.95 -1.45
CA ALA A 41 -4.76 -2.02 -1.38
C ALA A 41 -4.70 -1.26 -0.04
N SER A 42 -5.86 -0.81 0.47
CA SER A 42 -5.95 -0.18 1.80
C SER A 42 -5.56 -1.12 2.93
N GLU A 43 -5.96 -2.40 2.86
CA GLU A 43 -5.60 -3.41 3.85
C GLU A 43 -4.09 -3.74 3.80
N MET A 44 -3.48 -3.72 2.62
CA MET A 44 -2.02 -3.88 2.47
C MET A 44 -1.26 -2.71 3.09
N GLU A 45 -1.71 -1.47 2.85
CA GLU A 45 -1.13 -0.28 3.46
C GLU A 45 -1.25 -0.27 4.99
N ASP A 46 -2.41 -0.61 5.54
CA ASP A 46 -2.61 -0.74 6.99
C ASP A 46 -1.62 -1.75 7.61
N ARG A 47 -1.38 -2.89 6.93
CA ARG A 47 -0.41 -3.90 7.37
C ARG A 47 1.03 -3.36 7.34
N ILE A 48 1.41 -2.61 6.29
CA ILE A 48 2.74 -1.96 6.17
C ILE A 48 2.95 -1.00 7.33
N ASP A 49 1.94 -0.19 7.62
CA ASP A 49 2.00 0.83 8.66
C ASP A 49 2.10 0.21 10.07
N ASP A 50 1.41 -0.92 10.30
CA ASP A 50 1.53 -1.73 11.51
C ASP A 50 2.91 -2.38 11.67
N TYR A 51 3.48 -2.93 10.59
CA TYR A 51 4.85 -3.45 10.60
C TYR A 51 5.86 -2.37 10.95
N LYS A 52 5.77 -1.18 10.32
CA LYS A 52 6.58 -0.01 10.67
C LYS A 52 6.49 0.34 12.15
N ARG A 53 5.27 0.42 12.72
CA ARG A 53 5.07 0.72 14.14
C ARG A 53 5.75 -0.31 15.04
N ARG A 54 5.60 -1.60 14.72
CA ARG A 54 6.22 -2.72 15.44
C ARG A 54 7.75 -2.65 15.38
N LEU A 55 8.34 -2.53 14.20
CA LEU A 55 9.80 -2.53 14.03
C LEU A 55 10.46 -1.30 14.67
N LYS A 56 9.83 -0.12 14.58
CA LYS A 56 10.28 1.08 15.30
C LYS A 56 10.20 0.92 16.81
N LYS A 57 9.20 0.20 17.33
CA LYS A 57 9.10 -0.11 18.76
C LYS A 57 10.26 -0.98 19.23
N LEU A 58 10.61 -2.01 18.46
CA LEU A 58 11.76 -2.88 18.77
C LEU A 58 13.08 -2.10 18.74
N ALA A 59 13.29 -1.23 17.75
CA ALA A 59 14.48 -0.37 17.67
C ALA A 59 14.63 0.54 18.89
N ARG A 60 13.53 1.17 19.35
CA ARG A 60 13.52 1.98 20.57
C ARG A 60 13.87 1.15 21.82
N GLN A 61 13.32 -0.05 21.94
CA GLN A 61 13.66 -0.93 23.06
C GLN A 61 15.14 -1.35 23.07
N ARG A 62 15.77 -1.48 21.90
CA ARG A 62 17.22 -1.74 21.80
C ARG A 62 18.03 -0.51 22.20
N LEU A 63 17.62 0.68 21.77
CA LEU A 63 18.22 1.94 22.22
C LEU A 63 18.17 2.07 23.76
N ASP A 64 17.03 1.78 24.38
CA ASP A 64 16.85 1.82 25.84
C ASP A 64 17.78 0.82 26.57
N ARG A 65 18.17 -0.26 25.91
CA ARG A 65 19.09 -1.28 26.42
C ARG A 65 20.56 -1.00 26.11
N GLY A 66 20.88 0.15 25.51
CA GLY A 66 22.25 0.56 25.21
C GLY A 66 22.81 0.02 23.89
N ALA A 67 21.94 -0.36 22.93
CA ALA A 67 22.39 -0.68 21.57
C ALA A 67 23.08 0.51 20.89
N ASN A 68 23.80 0.23 19.79
CA ASN A 68 24.48 1.27 19.05
C ASN A 68 23.49 2.29 18.46
N VAL A 69 23.52 3.52 18.99
CA VAL A 69 22.58 4.58 18.60
C VAL A 69 22.56 4.83 17.10
N ARG A 70 23.74 4.91 16.47
CA ARG A 70 23.84 5.21 15.04
C ARG A 70 23.25 4.10 14.19
N ALA A 71 23.47 2.84 14.56
CA ALA A 71 22.90 1.69 13.85
C ALA A 71 21.37 1.65 13.97
N GLU A 72 20.82 1.87 15.17
CA GLU A 72 19.37 1.86 15.37
C GLU A 72 18.67 3.04 14.68
N LEU A 73 19.29 4.23 14.64
CA LEU A 73 18.73 5.36 13.90
C LEU A 73 18.66 5.07 12.40
N LEU A 74 19.71 4.48 11.82
CA LEU A 74 19.71 4.07 10.41
C LEU A 74 18.69 2.96 10.13
N TYR A 75 18.51 2.03 11.07
CA TYR A 75 17.48 1.00 10.96
C TYR A 75 16.07 1.60 10.96
N ILE A 76 15.81 2.59 11.82
CA ILE A 76 14.53 3.33 11.83
C ILE A 76 14.34 4.11 10.51
N ASP A 77 15.38 4.72 9.97
CA ASP A 77 15.32 5.42 8.68
C ASP A 77 15.03 4.46 7.52
N LEU A 78 15.65 3.28 7.50
CA LEU A 78 15.34 2.24 6.52
C LEU A 78 13.85 1.83 6.57
N ILE A 79 13.29 1.62 7.77
CA ILE A 79 11.87 1.31 7.93
C ILE A 79 10.97 2.42 7.36
N ARG A 80 11.33 3.70 7.56
CA ARG A 80 10.59 4.82 6.98
C ARG A 80 10.63 4.81 5.46
N HIS A 81 11.78 4.48 4.87
CA HIS A 81 11.89 4.40 3.41
C HIS A 81 11.05 3.27 2.82
N VAL A 82 11.03 2.10 3.47
CA VAL A 82 10.22 0.96 3.02
C VAL A 82 8.72 1.28 3.13
N GLU A 83 8.25 1.89 4.22
CA GLU A 83 6.85 2.35 4.31
C GLU A 83 6.52 3.41 3.26
N LYS A 84 7.43 4.36 2.98
CA LYS A 84 7.21 5.35 1.93
C LYS A 84 6.96 4.72 0.55
N ILE A 85 7.52 3.52 0.30
CA ILE A 85 7.24 2.77 -0.93
C ILE A 85 5.79 2.24 -0.92
N GLY A 86 5.33 1.70 0.22
CA GLY A 86 3.92 1.33 0.44
C GLY A 86 2.95 2.47 0.17
N ASP A 87 3.17 3.63 0.82
CA ASP A 87 2.40 4.86 0.60
C ASP A 87 2.29 5.20 -0.90
N CYS A 88 3.42 5.09 -1.63
CA CYS A 88 3.46 5.37 -3.05
C CYS A 88 2.68 4.33 -3.87
N ALA A 89 2.75 3.04 -3.51
CA ALA A 89 1.96 1.99 -4.15
C ALA A 89 0.46 2.23 -3.93
N TYR A 90 0.05 2.58 -2.71
CA TYR A 90 -1.35 2.91 -2.41
C TYR A 90 -1.83 4.15 -3.18
N ALA A 91 -1.03 5.22 -3.25
CA ALA A 91 -1.37 6.39 -4.04
C ALA A 91 -1.55 6.06 -5.54
N ILE A 92 -0.72 5.18 -6.10
CA ILE A 92 -0.90 4.70 -7.48
C ILE A 92 -2.21 3.92 -7.59
N ALA A 93 -2.54 3.07 -6.61
CA ALA A 93 -3.78 2.30 -6.62
C ALA A 93 -5.03 3.20 -6.61
N GLU A 94 -5.02 4.28 -5.83
CA GLU A 94 -6.08 5.30 -5.82
C GLU A 94 -6.22 5.98 -7.20
N GLU A 95 -5.11 6.32 -7.85
CA GLU A 95 -5.16 6.92 -9.19
C GLU A 95 -5.64 5.91 -10.26
N LEU A 96 -5.23 4.65 -10.18
CA LEU A 96 -5.71 3.58 -11.06
C LEU A 96 -7.22 3.34 -10.95
N ARG A 97 -7.79 3.52 -9.75
CA ARG A 97 -9.25 3.48 -9.54
C ARG A 97 -9.96 4.59 -10.30
N ASN A 98 -9.36 5.79 -10.34
CA ASN A 98 -9.93 6.95 -11.04
C ASN A 98 -9.86 6.82 -12.57
N LEU A 99 -8.96 5.98 -13.10
CA LEU A 99 -8.81 5.76 -14.54
C LEU A 99 -9.91 4.88 -15.16
N ILE A 100 -10.52 3.97 -14.39
CA ILE A 100 -11.70 3.22 -14.83
C ILE A 100 -12.96 3.86 -14.23
N PRO A 101 -13.75 4.64 -14.99
CA PRO A 101 -15.06 5.05 -14.50
C PRO A 101 -15.95 3.83 -14.31
N ASP A 102 -16.65 3.77 -13.17
CA ASP A 102 -17.70 2.76 -12.91
C ASP A 102 -18.62 2.65 -14.14
N SER A 103 -18.69 1.46 -14.73
CA SER A 103 -19.55 1.15 -15.89
C SER A 103 -21.02 1.48 -15.64
N THR A 104 -21.40 1.69 -14.39
CA THR A 104 -22.73 2.07 -13.90
C THR A 104 -23.24 3.41 -14.45
N SER A 105 -22.38 4.32 -14.93
CA SER A 105 -22.84 5.61 -15.48
C SER A 105 -23.25 5.57 -16.95
N ARG A 106 -22.79 4.57 -17.72
CA ARG A 106 -23.16 4.45 -19.15
C ARG A 106 -24.51 3.75 -19.36
N ASP A 107 -24.92 2.85 -18.48
CA ASP A 107 -26.19 2.12 -18.65
C ASP A 107 -27.44 2.95 -18.33
N GLN A 108 -27.34 3.95 -17.44
CA GLN A 108 -28.48 4.81 -17.11
C GLN A 108 -28.88 5.73 -18.28
N THR A 109 -27.91 6.14 -19.10
CA THR A 109 -28.16 7.09 -20.21
C THR A 109 -28.82 6.46 -21.44
N TYR A 110 -28.73 5.13 -21.61
CA TYR A 110 -29.48 4.41 -22.64
C TYR A 110 -30.92 4.10 -22.23
N ARG A 111 -31.17 3.82 -20.95
CA ARG A 111 -32.51 3.44 -20.45
C ARG A 111 -33.52 4.61 -20.44
N ASP A 112 -33.05 5.84 -20.31
CA ASP A 112 -33.89 7.04 -20.32
C ASP A 112 -34.26 7.53 -21.74
N GLN A 113 -33.57 7.06 -22.77
CA GLN A 113 -33.87 7.43 -24.17
C GLN A 113 -34.96 6.53 -24.79
N ASP A 114 -35.05 5.28 -24.37
CA ASP A 114 -36.08 4.34 -24.87
C ASP A 114 -37.49 4.63 -24.31
N THR A 115 -37.58 5.22 -23.12
CA THR A 115 -38.89 5.54 -22.51
C THR A 115 -39.55 6.79 -23.09
N LYS A 116 -38.82 7.66 -23.77
CA LYS A 116 -39.37 8.87 -24.42
C LYS A 116 -39.88 8.66 -25.85
N THR A 117 -39.57 7.52 -26.48
CA THR A 117 -39.87 7.30 -27.91
C THR A 117 -41.14 6.48 -28.15
N GLN A 118 -41.80 5.98 -27.10
CA GLN A 118 -43.05 5.20 -27.19
C GLN A 118 -44.31 5.97 -26.75
N SER A 119 -44.23 7.29 -26.60
CA SER A 119 -45.38 8.13 -26.22
C SER A 119 -45.58 9.27 -27.21
N THR A 120 -45.89 8.93 -28.47
CA THR A 120 -46.47 9.82 -29.47
C THR A 120 -47.44 9.04 -30.34
#